data_AF-A0A9D6G097-F1
#
_entry.id   AF-A0A9D6G097-F1
#
_cell.length_a   1.000
_cell.length_b   1.000
_cell.length_c   1.000
_cell.angle_alpha   90.00
_cell.angle_beta   90.00
_cell.angle_gamma   90.00
#
_symmetry.space_group_name_H-M   'P 1'
#
loop_
_entity.id
_entity.type
_entity.pdbx_description
1 polymer ?
#
loop_
_entity_poly.entity_id
_entity_poly.type
_entity_poly.pdbx_seq_one_letter_code
_entity_poly.pdbx_strand_id
1 'polypeptide(L)'
;MMSACRWSVLAALVAALVLLQHFGIEKTAEKREENVYTNIADLPPGDMVPTYVGSLFLGSFRAVAIDVFWIQLHDAQEARRWYLCREIAEILSKLQPHNEEVWAMIAWEFAYNVANGEAQRSEEKAWQWVRYGLLKLREGIRRNPRTPYLRYELARFLWHKPTWQVGRLDVGLLQRIENDDEIQRQIQDVDVVKERKSAFELAMRWYREAGGKIRERGGDELFYTTQMGLNLRPDTMDGFIRECMIAEAMYRWHLAMGSAESPEWDRAAEWFRKAAEHVESMQRVYGPRAIDEDFLELFTHMREILEAGREVARRLASGDEAAKTAARLRYVREMEALLRALGSCENGLVLEPLSAAKRDLSLETIRIGGRAYGFRDETEFNDTTPFATPLQSRVVRWGNFKPGPGDVDRYMVFLRGPDAHDTFEERTVTVGVKRIGQLPLRVRVYDPQGVLLESRDVGGTEGETSETFPFTARRPGGYTIDVRPIDEPAVLPPDTRYGIGAEFE
;
A
#
# COMPACT_ATOMS: atom_id res chain seq x y z
N MET A 1 50.25 0.66 32.56
CA MET A 1 50.85 1.94 32.13
C MET A 1 51.17 1.85 30.64
N MET A 2 50.39 2.53 29.78
CA MET A 2 50.71 2.63 28.35
C MET A 2 51.90 3.59 28.17
N SER A 3 53.00 3.13 27.57
CA SER A 3 54.27 3.87 27.44
C SER A 3 54.10 5.20 26.70
N ALA A 4 54.75 6.27 27.16
CA ALA A 4 54.72 7.62 26.57
C ALA A 4 54.91 7.65 25.04
N CYS A 5 55.73 6.75 24.50
CA CYS A 5 55.97 6.58 23.06
C CYS A 5 54.67 6.28 22.26
N ARG A 6 53.74 5.50 22.82
CA ARG A 6 52.46 5.19 22.17
C ARG A 6 51.52 6.40 22.11
N TRP A 7 51.55 7.24 23.15
CA TRP A 7 50.79 8.49 23.18
C TRP A 7 51.35 9.51 22.18
N SER A 8 52.66 9.60 22.03
CA SER A 8 53.31 10.45 21.02
C SER A 8 52.98 10.00 19.61
N VAL A 9 52.97 8.69 19.33
CA VAL A 9 52.60 8.14 18.02
C VAL A 9 51.12 8.39 17.72
N LEU A 10 50.23 8.19 18.70
CA LEU A 10 48.80 8.48 18.55
C LEU A 10 48.56 9.98 18.29
N ALA A 11 49.22 10.86 19.04
CA ALA A 11 49.11 12.30 18.84
C ALA A 11 49.61 12.73 17.45
N ALA A 12 50.71 12.14 16.98
CA ALA A 12 51.23 12.39 15.63
C ALA A 12 50.27 11.89 14.53
N LEU A 13 49.65 10.72 14.71
CA LEU A 13 48.64 10.19 13.79
C LEU A 13 47.39 11.07 13.74
N VAL A 14 46.90 11.51 14.89
CA VAL A 14 45.76 12.45 14.97
C VAL A 14 46.11 13.77 14.29
N ALA A 15 47.29 14.33 14.56
CA ALA A 15 47.75 15.56 13.91
C ALA A 15 47.88 15.39 12.39
N ALA A 16 48.41 14.26 11.91
CA ALA A 16 48.51 13.96 10.49
C ALA A 16 47.13 13.82 9.82
N LEU A 17 46.16 13.20 10.49
CA LEU A 17 44.77 13.10 10.02
C LEU A 17 44.10 14.48 9.93
N VAL A 18 44.31 15.34 10.96
CA VAL A 18 43.79 16.72 10.95
C VAL A 18 44.40 17.54 9.82
N LEU A 19 45.70 17.40 9.57
CA LEU A 19 46.39 18.09 8.46
C LEU A 19 45.93 17.56 7.09
N LEU A 20 45.77 16.25 6.92
CA LEU A 20 45.25 15.63 5.70
C LEU A 20 43.81 16.10 5.42
N GLN A 21 42.99 16.22 6.47
CA GLN A 21 41.63 16.73 6.37
C GLN A 21 41.63 18.20 5.92
N HIS A 22 42.38 19.06 6.61
CA HIS A 22 42.38 20.51 6.35
C HIS A 22 42.99 20.89 5.00
N PHE A 23 44.08 20.23 4.61
CA PHE A 23 44.81 20.56 3.39
C PHE A 23 44.42 19.72 2.18
N GLY A 24 43.82 18.55 2.37
CA GLY A 24 43.40 17.63 1.31
C GLY A 24 41.88 17.60 1.12
N ILE A 25 41.17 16.98 2.06
CA ILE A 25 39.74 16.64 1.93
C ILE A 25 38.87 17.91 1.89
N GLU A 26 39.17 18.94 2.69
CA GLU A 26 38.40 20.21 2.68
C GLU A 26 38.50 20.99 1.35
N LYS A 27 39.45 20.63 0.48
CA LYS A 27 39.62 21.25 -0.85
C LYS A 27 38.95 20.47 -1.98
N THR A 28 38.39 19.28 -1.73
CA THR A 28 37.66 18.53 -2.76
C THR A 28 36.37 19.25 -3.13
N ALA A 29 35.89 19.05 -4.36
CA ALA A 29 34.66 19.67 -4.85
C ALA A 29 33.45 19.26 -4.00
N GLU A 30 33.35 17.97 -3.64
CA GLU A 30 32.33 17.42 -2.73
C GLU A 30 32.28 18.15 -1.38
N LYS A 31 33.44 18.37 -0.74
CA LYS A 31 33.47 19.03 0.57
C LYS A 31 33.25 20.54 0.48
N ARG A 32 33.60 21.16 -0.64
CA ARG A 32 33.24 22.56 -0.92
C ARG A 32 31.74 22.73 -1.10
N GLU A 33 31.08 21.81 -1.79
CA GLU A 33 29.61 21.78 -1.85
C GLU A 33 29.03 21.53 -0.46
N GLU A 34 29.54 20.56 0.32
CA GLU A 34 29.12 20.30 1.70
C GLU A 34 29.30 21.52 2.64
N ASN A 35 30.41 22.25 2.50
CA ASN A 35 30.74 23.43 3.30
C ASN A 35 29.83 24.63 3.02
N VAL A 36 29.26 24.76 1.81
CA VAL A 36 28.18 25.75 1.53
C VAL A 36 27.00 25.54 2.48
N TYR A 37 26.80 24.30 2.94
CA TYR A 37 25.69 23.90 3.80
C TYR A 37 26.03 23.77 5.30
N THR A 38 27.28 24.08 5.67
CA THR A 38 27.73 24.23 7.07
C THR A 38 27.52 25.67 7.56
N ASN A 39 26.81 26.49 6.79
CA ASN A 39 26.47 27.85 7.17
C ASN A 39 25.49 27.86 8.35
N ILE A 40 26.03 28.12 9.54
CA ILE A 40 25.28 28.27 10.79
C ILE A 40 24.50 29.58 10.87
N ALA A 41 24.72 30.53 9.96
CA ALA A 41 24.11 31.86 10.02
C ALA A 41 22.57 31.84 9.96
N ASP A 42 21.98 30.83 9.31
CA ASP A 42 20.53 30.72 9.10
C ASP A 42 19.85 29.71 10.06
N LEU A 43 20.57 29.18 11.05
CA LEU A 43 20.03 28.20 12.01
C LEU A 43 19.34 28.88 13.20
N PRO A 44 18.17 28.38 13.65
CA PRO A 44 17.60 28.78 14.94
C PRO A 44 18.61 28.57 16.08
N PRO A 45 18.67 29.44 17.12
CA PRO A 45 19.65 29.34 18.20
C PRO A 45 19.71 27.97 18.91
N GLY A 46 18.60 27.23 18.97
CA GLY A 46 18.54 25.89 19.55
C GLY A 46 19.18 24.78 18.68
N ASP A 47 19.28 24.99 17.36
CA ASP A 47 19.85 24.03 16.41
C ASP A 47 21.33 24.30 16.14
N MET A 48 21.82 25.48 16.53
CA MET A 48 23.21 25.90 16.37
C MET A 48 24.17 24.95 17.09
N VAL A 49 23.94 24.62 18.36
CA VAL A 49 24.90 23.84 19.16
C VAL A 49 25.06 22.40 18.66
N PRO A 50 24.00 21.61 18.39
CA PRO A 50 24.17 20.26 17.86
C PRO A 50 24.78 20.23 16.46
N THR A 51 24.39 21.16 15.59
CA THR A 51 24.92 21.25 14.23
C THR A 51 26.38 21.72 14.25
N TYR A 52 26.73 22.67 15.13
CA TYR A 52 28.10 23.15 15.33
C TYR A 52 28.99 22.05 15.92
N VAL A 53 28.52 21.28 16.91
CA VAL A 53 29.29 20.15 17.48
C VAL A 53 29.46 19.02 16.46
N GLY A 54 28.41 18.63 15.74
CA GLY A 54 28.49 17.59 14.70
C GLY A 54 29.33 17.98 13.47
N SER A 55 29.45 19.27 13.17
CA SER A 55 30.19 19.76 12.00
C SER A 55 31.63 20.21 12.32
N LEU A 56 31.87 20.88 13.46
CA LEU A 56 33.22 21.30 13.87
C LEU A 56 33.99 20.26 14.70
N PHE A 57 33.35 19.52 15.62
CA PHE A 57 34.12 18.66 16.55
C PHE A 57 34.49 17.30 15.96
N LEU A 58 33.70 16.76 15.04
CA LEU A 58 33.93 15.41 14.52
C LEU A 58 34.76 15.39 13.24
N GLY A 59 34.70 16.40 12.36
CA GLY A 59 35.47 16.38 11.10
C GLY A 59 35.32 15.05 10.37
N SER A 60 36.45 14.36 10.11
CA SER A 60 36.49 13.00 9.54
C SER A 60 35.78 11.90 10.36
N PHE A 61 35.70 12.07 11.69
CA PHE A 61 35.02 11.14 12.59
C PHE A 61 33.50 11.24 12.53
N ARG A 62 32.95 12.23 11.81
CA ARG A 62 31.50 12.37 11.63
C ARG A 62 30.91 11.15 10.94
N ALA A 63 31.58 10.63 9.90
CA ALA A 63 31.18 9.41 9.21
C ALA A 63 31.17 8.20 10.16
N VAL A 64 32.24 8.03 10.95
CA VAL A 64 32.31 6.95 11.96
C VAL A 64 31.21 7.08 13.02
N ALA A 65 30.94 8.29 13.49
CA ALA A 65 29.85 8.54 14.44
C ALA A 65 28.48 8.21 13.83
N ILE A 66 28.25 8.59 12.57
CA ILE A 66 27.03 8.25 11.82
C ILE A 66 26.85 6.73 11.76
N ASP A 67 27.89 5.99 11.37
CA ASP A 67 27.83 4.52 11.31
C ASP A 67 27.51 3.90 12.68
N VAL A 68 28.17 4.39 13.74
CA VAL A 68 27.90 3.95 15.12
C VAL A 68 26.46 4.24 15.51
N PHE A 69 25.92 5.40 15.17
CA PHE A 69 24.52 5.73 15.46
C PHE A 69 23.55 4.88 14.66
N TRP A 70 23.83 4.52 13.41
CA TRP A 70 23.00 3.57 12.66
C TRP A 70 23.01 2.18 13.28
N ILE A 71 24.16 1.67 13.71
CA ILE A 71 24.26 0.40 14.44
C ILE A 71 23.43 0.48 15.74
N GLN A 72 23.57 1.55 16.52
CA GLN A 72 22.81 1.73 17.75
C GLN A 72 21.30 1.88 17.50
N LEU A 73 20.90 2.53 16.40
CA LEU A 73 19.51 2.64 16.01
C LEU A 73 18.92 1.25 15.76
N HIS A 74 19.67 0.40 15.04
CA HIS A 74 19.28 -0.98 14.78
C HIS A 74 19.18 -1.81 16.06
N ASP A 75 20.19 -1.76 16.93
CA ASP A 75 20.17 -2.45 18.24
C ASP A 75 19.00 -1.97 19.12
N ALA A 76 18.66 -0.68 19.05
CA ALA A 76 17.53 -0.11 19.77
C ALA A 76 16.19 -0.60 19.20
N GLN A 77 16.07 -0.76 17.88
CA GLN A 77 14.89 -1.32 17.21
C GLN A 77 14.66 -2.77 17.60
N GLU A 78 15.67 -3.62 17.52
CA GLU A 78 15.58 -5.04 17.90
C GLU A 78 15.15 -5.19 19.37
N ALA A 79 15.70 -4.33 20.25
CA ALA A 79 15.32 -4.28 21.66
C ALA A 79 13.98 -3.58 21.93
N ARG A 80 13.27 -3.10 20.90
CA ARG A 80 12.01 -2.33 20.98
C ARG A 80 12.10 -1.09 21.88
N ARG A 81 13.26 -0.45 21.93
CA ARG A 81 13.52 0.77 22.72
C ARG A 81 13.18 2.03 21.91
N TRP A 82 11.90 2.21 21.60
CA TRP A 82 11.46 3.23 20.63
C TRP A 82 11.80 4.69 21.00
N TYR A 83 11.81 5.03 22.28
CA TYR A 83 12.26 6.36 22.73
C TYR A 83 13.73 6.60 22.39
N LEU A 84 14.60 5.61 22.59
CA LEU A 84 16.01 5.68 22.23
C LEU A 84 16.18 5.74 20.71
N CYS A 85 15.39 4.96 19.95
CA CYS A 85 15.39 5.07 18.49
C CYS A 85 15.13 6.52 18.05
N ARG A 86 14.12 7.17 18.64
CA ARG A 86 13.77 8.55 18.32
C ARG A 86 14.90 9.53 18.64
N GLU A 87 15.55 9.38 19.79
CA GLU A 87 16.70 10.22 20.16
C GLU A 87 17.88 10.06 19.18
N ILE A 88 18.19 8.83 18.79
CA ILE A 88 19.24 8.54 17.81
C ILE A 88 18.88 9.12 16.44
N ALA A 89 17.62 9.00 16.01
CA ALA A 89 17.14 9.57 14.76
C ALA A 89 17.24 11.10 14.72
N GLU A 90 16.97 11.79 15.84
CA GLU A 90 17.19 13.22 15.96
C GLU A 90 18.67 13.59 15.81
N ILE A 91 19.57 12.79 16.37
CA ILE A 91 21.02 12.98 16.21
C ILE A 91 21.42 12.76 14.76
N LEU A 92 21.00 11.66 14.13
CA LEU A 92 21.31 11.35 12.74
C LEU A 92 20.82 12.44 11.78
N SER A 93 19.62 12.99 12.01
CA SER A 93 19.06 14.08 11.21
C SER A 93 19.89 15.36 11.32
N LYS A 94 20.45 15.64 12.51
CA LYS A 94 21.34 16.80 12.74
C LYS A 94 22.75 16.56 12.21
N LEU A 95 23.22 15.32 12.21
CA LEU A 95 24.49 14.91 11.64
C LEU A 95 24.44 14.76 10.11
N GLN A 96 23.28 14.76 9.47
CA GLN A 96 23.16 14.64 8.01
C GLN A 96 21.99 15.49 7.47
N PRO A 97 21.95 16.80 7.75
CA PRO A 97 20.75 17.60 7.50
C PRO A 97 20.42 17.80 6.02
N HIS A 98 21.42 17.66 5.15
CA HIS A 98 21.27 17.83 3.69
C HIS A 98 21.28 16.51 2.91
N ASN A 99 21.36 15.38 3.63
CA ASN A 99 21.21 14.08 3.02
C ASN A 99 19.72 13.70 3.03
N GLU A 100 19.06 13.93 1.90
CA GLU A 100 17.65 13.58 1.71
C GLU A 100 17.33 12.10 2.00
N GLU A 101 18.23 11.16 1.71
CA GLU A 101 18.00 9.74 2.01
C GLU A 101 17.89 9.47 3.50
N VAL A 102 18.66 10.20 4.33
CA VAL A 102 18.60 10.03 5.78
C VAL A 102 17.23 10.44 6.32
N TRP A 103 16.67 11.54 5.83
CA TRP A 103 15.33 11.98 6.21
C TRP A 103 14.27 10.97 5.77
N ALA A 104 14.35 10.48 4.53
CA ALA A 104 13.43 9.48 3.99
C ALA A 104 13.51 8.16 4.77
N MET A 105 14.71 7.65 5.03
CA MET A 105 14.95 6.41 5.76
C MET A 105 14.49 6.51 7.21
N ILE A 106 14.84 7.59 7.92
CA ILE A 106 14.35 7.81 9.30
C ILE A 106 12.83 7.83 9.30
N ALA A 107 12.21 8.62 8.42
CA ALA A 107 10.75 8.68 8.37
C ALA A 107 10.12 7.32 8.08
N TRP A 108 10.69 6.57 7.14
CA TRP A 108 10.20 5.25 6.75
C TRP A 108 10.27 4.27 7.92
N GLU A 109 11.39 4.27 8.63
CA GLU A 109 11.60 3.42 9.79
C GLU A 109 10.52 3.62 10.85
N PHE A 110 10.20 4.87 11.20
CA PHE A 110 9.17 5.14 12.19
C PHE A 110 7.75 4.92 11.67
N ALA A 111 7.43 5.40 10.46
CA ALA A 111 6.09 5.32 9.92
C ALA A 111 5.69 3.90 9.47
N TYR A 112 6.65 3.04 9.17
CA TYR A 112 6.40 1.66 8.75
C TYR A 112 6.83 0.66 9.82
N ASN A 113 8.12 0.51 10.10
CA ASN A 113 8.62 -0.59 10.93
C ASN A 113 8.20 -0.44 12.39
N VAL A 114 8.50 0.70 13.01
CA VAL A 114 8.13 0.96 14.42
C VAL A 114 6.61 1.03 14.58
N ALA A 115 5.92 1.76 13.69
CA ALA A 115 4.47 1.85 13.73
C ALA A 115 3.79 0.46 13.61
N ASN A 116 4.25 -0.40 12.70
CA ASN A 116 3.70 -1.74 12.53
C ASN A 116 3.99 -2.64 13.74
N GLY A 117 5.19 -2.53 14.32
CA GLY A 117 5.54 -3.24 15.55
C GLY A 117 4.68 -2.85 16.77
N GLU A 118 4.20 -1.60 16.82
CA GLU A 118 3.30 -1.11 17.88
C GLU A 118 1.81 -1.25 17.53
N ALA A 119 1.45 -1.49 16.27
CA ALA A 119 0.05 -1.64 15.83
C ALA A 119 -0.66 -2.79 16.56
N GLN A 120 0.05 -3.88 16.86
CA GLN A 120 -0.48 -5.00 17.65
C GLN A 120 -0.81 -4.64 19.11
N ARG A 121 -0.25 -3.54 19.63
CA ARG A 121 -0.45 -3.09 21.01
C ARG A 121 -1.50 -1.99 21.10
N SER A 122 -1.46 -1.04 20.17
CA SER A 122 -2.35 0.12 20.16
C SER A 122 -2.24 0.87 18.84
N GLU A 123 -3.38 1.09 18.19
CA GLU A 123 -3.46 1.97 17.01
C GLU A 123 -3.02 3.40 17.31
N GLU A 124 -3.28 3.90 18.52
CA GLU A 124 -2.87 5.25 18.93
C GLU A 124 -1.35 5.38 19.01
N LYS A 125 -0.67 4.34 19.53
CA LYS A 125 0.80 4.31 19.54
C LYS A 125 1.36 4.17 18.13
N ALA A 126 0.77 3.33 17.29
CA ALA A 126 1.17 3.23 15.88
C ALA A 126 1.03 4.58 15.17
N TRP A 127 -0.09 5.29 15.41
CA TRP A 127 -0.33 6.63 14.87
C TRP A 127 0.74 7.63 15.30
N GLN A 128 1.18 7.64 16.57
CA GLN A 128 2.25 8.55 17.03
C GLN A 128 3.53 8.40 16.20
N TRP A 129 3.87 7.18 15.78
CA TRP A 129 5.05 6.91 14.96
C TRP A 129 4.84 7.24 13.48
N VAL A 130 3.65 6.99 12.93
CA VAL A 130 3.28 7.46 11.58
C VAL A 130 3.35 8.99 11.51
N ARG A 131 2.75 9.66 12.48
CA ARG A 131 2.76 11.11 12.65
C ARG A 131 4.20 11.65 12.74
N TYR A 132 5.06 11.00 13.52
CA TYR A 132 6.47 11.36 13.62
C TYR A 132 7.16 11.29 12.26
N GLY A 133 7.00 10.19 11.51
CA GLY A 133 7.59 10.05 10.18
C GLY A 133 7.12 11.11 9.18
N LEU A 134 5.81 11.42 9.14
CA LEU A 134 5.25 12.48 8.30
C LEU A 134 5.84 13.86 8.62
N LEU A 135 5.93 14.21 9.90
CA LEU A 135 6.52 15.47 10.34
C LEU A 135 8.04 15.51 10.07
N LYS A 136 8.72 14.36 10.16
CA LYS A 136 10.15 14.26 9.87
C LYS A 136 10.46 14.48 8.39
N LEU A 137 9.64 13.93 7.49
CA LEU A 137 9.72 14.26 6.06
C LEU A 137 9.50 15.75 5.82
N ARG A 138 8.51 16.36 6.49
CA ARG A 138 8.27 17.80 6.35
C ARG A 138 9.45 18.64 6.82
N GLU A 139 10.09 18.25 7.92
CA GLU A 139 11.34 18.87 8.38
C GLU A 139 12.47 18.70 7.34
N GLY A 140 12.65 17.49 6.82
CA GLY A 140 13.61 17.20 5.76
C GLY A 140 13.41 18.04 4.50
N ILE A 141 12.16 18.25 4.07
CA ILE A 141 11.82 19.13 2.94
C ILE A 141 12.23 20.58 3.21
N ARG A 142 12.04 21.08 4.45
CA ARG A 142 12.48 22.43 4.82
C ARG A 142 14.00 22.58 4.77
N ARG A 143 14.73 21.53 5.15
CA ARG A 143 16.20 21.49 5.05
C ARG A 143 16.70 21.32 3.62
N ASN A 144 15.94 20.62 2.77
CA ASN A 144 16.31 20.28 1.40
C ASN A 144 15.31 20.87 0.38
N PRO A 145 15.20 22.20 0.25
CA PRO A 145 14.10 22.83 -0.49
C PRO A 145 14.09 22.51 -2.00
N ARG A 146 15.23 22.09 -2.58
CA ARG A 146 15.38 21.78 -4.02
C ARG A 146 15.19 20.29 -4.37
N THR A 147 14.95 19.42 -3.38
CA THR A 147 14.81 17.99 -3.66
C THR A 147 13.39 17.63 -4.10
N PRO A 148 13.22 16.96 -5.26
CA PRO A 148 11.96 16.32 -5.59
C PRO A 148 11.71 15.05 -4.75
N TYR A 149 12.77 14.40 -4.25
CA TYR A 149 12.68 13.10 -3.60
C TYR A 149 11.90 13.12 -2.29
N LEU A 150 12.23 14.03 -1.37
CA LEU A 150 11.47 14.11 -0.10
C LEU A 150 10.02 14.52 -0.27
N ARG A 151 9.70 15.29 -1.33
CA ARG A 151 8.33 15.65 -1.68
C ARG A 151 7.57 14.43 -2.17
N TYR A 152 8.21 13.65 -3.05
CA TYR A 152 7.71 12.35 -3.47
C TYR A 152 7.48 11.42 -2.28
N GLU A 153 8.45 11.28 -1.36
CA GLU A 153 8.33 10.41 -0.19
C GLU A 153 7.19 10.86 0.75
N LEU A 154 7.04 12.16 0.99
CA LEU A 154 5.92 12.68 1.79
C LEU A 154 4.57 12.37 1.14
N ALA A 155 4.45 12.60 -0.17
CA ALA A 155 3.27 12.25 -0.93
C ALA A 155 2.98 10.74 -0.89
N ARG A 156 4.03 9.94 -1.07
CA ARG A 156 3.97 8.49 -1.02
C ARG A 156 3.53 8.00 0.35
N PHE A 157 4.00 8.56 1.45
CA PHE A 157 3.55 8.14 2.78
C PHE A 157 2.07 8.46 3.01
N LEU A 158 1.64 9.65 2.59
CA LEU A 158 0.25 10.07 2.70
C LEU A 158 -0.71 9.21 1.86
N TRP A 159 -0.25 8.68 0.74
CA TRP A 159 -1.04 7.77 -0.10
C TRP A 159 -0.89 6.29 0.32
N HIS A 160 0.34 5.80 0.33
CA HIS A 160 0.69 4.39 0.47
C HIS A 160 0.46 3.85 1.89
N LYS A 161 0.63 4.66 2.95
CA LYS A 161 0.42 4.16 4.31
C LYS A 161 -1.06 3.81 4.55
N PRO A 162 -2.04 4.67 4.19
CA PRO A 162 -3.46 4.31 4.24
C PRO A 162 -3.88 3.16 3.32
N THR A 163 -3.16 2.91 2.23
CA THR A 163 -3.47 1.85 1.24
C THR A 163 -2.51 0.67 1.32
N TRP A 164 -1.72 0.57 2.39
CA TRP A 164 -0.63 -0.40 2.52
C TRP A 164 -1.12 -1.85 2.48
N GLN A 165 -2.29 -2.10 3.06
CA GLN A 165 -2.94 -3.41 3.04
C GLN A 165 -3.71 -3.54 1.73
N VAL A 166 -3.36 -4.55 0.92
CA VAL A 166 -3.94 -4.68 -0.41
C VAL A 166 -5.45 -4.89 -0.29
N GLY A 167 -6.21 -4.15 -1.08
CA GLY A 167 -7.67 -4.23 -1.07
C GLY A 167 -8.33 -3.62 0.18
N ARG A 168 -7.58 -3.03 1.11
CA ARG A 168 -8.12 -2.40 2.33
C ARG A 168 -7.62 -0.97 2.51
N LEU A 169 -8.56 -0.12 2.94
CA LEU A 169 -8.30 1.28 3.27
C LEU A 169 -8.25 1.43 4.78
N ASP A 170 -7.15 1.99 5.30
CA ASP A 170 -7.07 2.36 6.72
C ASP A 170 -7.82 3.68 6.96
N VAL A 171 -9.15 3.58 7.05
CA VAL A 171 -10.07 4.69 7.32
C VAL A 171 -9.74 5.37 8.65
N GLY A 172 -9.32 4.60 9.65
CA GLY A 172 -8.94 5.15 10.96
C GLY A 172 -7.71 6.04 10.85
N LEU A 173 -6.69 5.62 10.10
CA LEU A 173 -5.52 6.44 9.81
C LEU A 173 -5.87 7.69 9.00
N LEU A 174 -6.72 7.56 7.97
CA LEU A 174 -7.17 8.71 7.17
C LEU A 174 -7.85 9.77 8.03
N GLN A 175 -8.78 9.36 8.90
CA GLN A 175 -9.45 10.25 9.83
C GLN A 175 -8.47 10.87 10.84
N ARG A 176 -7.45 10.14 11.29
CA ARG A 176 -6.40 10.69 12.18
C ARG A 176 -5.59 11.78 11.46
N ILE A 177 -5.22 11.57 10.20
CA ILE A 177 -4.53 12.58 9.38
C ILE A 177 -5.40 13.81 9.16
N GLU A 178 -6.68 13.64 8.83
CA GLU A 178 -7.62 14.75 8.62
C GLU A 178 -7.84 15.58 9.89
N ASN A 179 -7.93 14.92 11.04
CA ASN A 179 -8.27 15.56 12.31
C ASN A 179 -7.06 16.08 13.10
N ASP A 180 -5.82 15.72 12.74
CA ASP A 180 -4.62 16.22 13.44
C ASP A 180 -4.22 17.62 12.98
N ASP A 181 -4.37 18.59 13.89
CA ASP A 181 -4.12 20.02 13.62
C ASP A 181 -2.69 20.32 13.21
N GLU A 182 -1.71 19.67 13.83
CA GLU A 182 -0.31 19.92 13.50
C GLU A 182 0.03 19.35 12.13
N ILE A 183 -0.46 18.15 11.82
CA ILE A 183 -0.30 17.53 10.50
C ILE A 183 -0.92 18.41 9.42
N GLN A 184 -2.18 18.83 9.61
CA GLN A 184 -2.86 19.72 8.66
C GLN A 184 -2.07 21.02 8.47
N ARG A 185 -1.64 21.68 9.55
CA ARG A 185 -0.87 22.93 9.48
C ARG A 185 0.50 22.76 8.80
N GLN A 186 1.28 21.76 9.23
CA GLN A 186 2.65 21.54 8.77
C GLN A 186 2.72 20.99 7.34
N ILE A 187 1.84 20.05 6.98
CA ILE A 187 1.84 19.43 5.65
C ILE A 187 1.14 20.32 4.62
N GLN A 188 0.12 21.10 4.99
CA GLN A 188 -0.41 22.15 4.12
C GLN A 188 0.48 23.39 4.06
N ASP A 189 1.45 23.53 4.96
CA ASP A 189 2.36 24.68 5.00
C ASP A 189 1.62 26.02 5.14
N VAL A 190 0.66 26.05 6.05
CA VAL A 190 -0.20 27.21 6.34
C VAL A 190 -0.11 27.57 7.81
N ASP A 191 -0.30 28.84 8.16
CA ASP A 191 -0.39 29.25 9.57
C ASP A 191 -1.75 28.90 10.18
N VAL A 192 -2.81 29.01 9.38
CA VAL A 192 -4.20 28.75 9.79
C VAL A 192 -4.85 27.78 8.81
N VAL A 193 -5.33 26.64 9.33
CA VAL A 193 -6.04 25.62 8.56
C VAL A 193 -7.47 26.12 8.26
N LYS A 194 -7.70 26.58 7.02
CA LYS A 194 -9.04 26.99 6.56
C LYS A 194 -9.93 25.82 6.18
N GLU A 195 -9.32 24.79 5.61
CA GLU A 195 -10.00 23.60 5.13
C GLU A 195 -9.12 22.38 5.48
N ARG A 196 -9.73 21.35 6.08
CA ARG A 196 -9.04 20.09 6.33
C ARG A 196 -8.99 19.29 5.04
N LYS A 197 -7.82 18.71 4.78
CA LYS A 197 -7.54 17.93 3.58
C LYS A 197 -7.30 16.48 3.94
N SER A 198 -7.85 15.58 3.13
CA SER A 198 -7.58 14.16 3.28
C SER A 198 -6.09 13.87 3.05
N ALA A 199 -5.63 12.69 3.50
CA ALA A 199 -4.27 12.25 3.22
C ALA A 199 -3.99 12.25 1.70
N PHE A 200 -4.96 11.86 0.87
CA PHE A 200 -4.83 11.81 -0.58
C PHE A 200 -4.80 13.20 -1.22
N GLU A 201 -5.60 14.15 -0.73
CA GLU A 201 -5.51 15.55 -1.17
C GLU A 201 -4.15 16.17 -0.84
N LEU A 202 -3.64 15.92 0.38
CA LEU A 202 -2.30 16.32 0.78
C LEU A 202 -1.23 15.65 -0.10
N ALA A 203 -1.35 14.36 -0.39
CA ALA A 203 -0.44 13.61 -1.24
C ALA A 203 -0.38 14.20 -2.66
N MET A 204 -1.53 14.47 -3.28
CA MET A 204 -1.61 15.07 -4.61
C MET A 204 -0.85 16.39 -4.70
N ARG A 205 -0.97 17.26 -3.68
CA ARG A 205 -0.19 18.50 -3.63
C ARG A 205 1.31 18.21 -3.70
N TRP A 206 1.79 17.30 -2.86
CA TRP A 206 3.22 17.00 -2.76
C TRP A 206 3.78 16.27 -3.98
N TYR A 207 3.00 15.41 -4.64
CA TYR A 207 3.37 14.84 -5.94
C TYR A 207 3.48 15.93 -7.02
N ARG A 208 2.58 16.92 -7.06
CA ARG A 208 2.69 18.07 -7.98
C ARG A 208 3.94 18.88 -7.70
N GLU A 209 4.25 19.15 -6.44
CA GLU A 209 5.49 19.85 -6.09
C GLU A 209 6.75 19.04 -6.49
N ALA A 210 6.75 17.72 -6.28
CA ALA A 210 7.84 16.84 -6.71
C ALA A 210 8.05 16.90 -8.23
N GLY A 211 6.97 16.75 -9.01
CA GLY A 211 6.98 16.88 -10.47
C GLY A 211 7.44 18.27 -10.93
N GLY A 212 7.01 19.33 -10.24
CA GLY A 212 7.48 20.69 -10.47
C GLY A 212 8.99 20.84 -10.26
N LYS A 213 9.53 20.28 -9.18
CA LYS A 213 10.98 20.30 -8.91
C LYS A 213 11.80 19.51 -9.92
N ILE A 214 11.25 18.44 -10.50
CA ILE A 214 11.90 17.72 -11.60
C ILE A 214 11.94 18.61 -12.85
N ARG A 215 10.81 19.25 -13.21
CA ARG A 215 10.73 20.14 -14.37
C ARG A 215 11.62 21.39 -14.24
N GLU A 216 11.70 21.97 -13.04
CA GLU A 216 12.56 23.14 -12.75
C GLU A 216 14.05 22.87 -12.99
N ARG A 217 14.51 21.63 -12.83
CA ARG A 217 15.93 21.28 -13.03
C ARG A 217 16.34 21.37 -14.50
N GLY A 218 15.41 21.23 -15.44
CA GLY A 218 15.67 21.30 -16.88
C GLY A 218 16.62 20.21 -17.39
N GLY A 219 16.98 20.29 -18.68
CA GLY A 219 17.88 19.33 -19.35
C GLY A 219 17.17 18.39 -20.33
N ASP A 220 17.97 17.60 -21.05
CA ASP A 220 17.47 16.62 -22.04
C ASP A 220 16.76 15.43 -21.38
N GLU A 221 17.03 15.18 -20.10
CA GLU A 221 16.49 14.08 -19.31
C GLU A 221 15.50 14.61 -18.24
N LEU A 222 14.20 14.34 -18.44
CA LEU A 222 13.12 14.81 -17.57
C LEU A 222 12.91 13.91 -16.34
N PHE A 223 13.98 13.53 -15.63
CA PHE A 223 13.90 12.65 -14.47
C PHE A 223 14.90 13.02 -13.36
N TYR A 224 14.61 12.55 -12.14
CA TYR A 224 15.51 12.65 -10.99
C TYR A 224 15.87 11.25 -10.49
N THR A 225 17.16 10.95 -10.40
CA THR A 225 17.65 9.68 -9.82
C THR A 225 17.94 9.89 -8.34
N THR A 226 17.30 9.11 -7.47
CA THR A 226 17.62 9.09 -6.04
C THR A 226 18.96 8.39 -5.81
N GLN A 227 19.57 8.51 -4.62
CA GLN A 227 20.83 7.80 -4.34
C GLN A 227 20.62 6.28 -4.34
N MET A 228 19.39 5.84 -4.08
CA MET A 228 18.95 4.44 -4.14
C MET A 228 18.64 3.96 -5.58
N GLY A 229 18.82 4.80 -6.60
CA GLY A 229 18.63 4.44 -8.01
C GLY A 229 17.18 4.46 -8.50
N LEU A 230 16.25 5.09 -7.76
CA LEU A 230 14.88 5.28 -8.22
C LEU A 230 14.80 6.47 -9.18
N ASN A 231 14.23 6.26 -10.36
CA ASN A 231 14.01 7.31 -11.35
C ASN A 231 12.62 7.92 -11.16
N LEU A 232 12.57 9.12 -10.58
CA LEU A 232 11.34 9.91 -10.46
C LEU A 232 11.12 10.71 -11.74
N ARG A 233 9.95 10.56 -12.34
CA ARG A 233 9.57 11.30 -13.54
C ARG A 233 8.23 12.02 -13.36
N PRO A 234 8.00 13.15 -14.06
CA PRO A 234 6.75 13.88 -13.95
C PRO A 234 5.51 13.09 -14.39
N ASP A 235 5.61 12.25 -15.42
CA ASP A 235 4.55 11.34 -15.86
C ASP A 235 4.22 10.31 -14.76
N THR A 236 5.23 9.79 -14.06
CA THR A 236 5.01 8.92 -12.91
C THR A 236 4.32 9.65 -11.75
N MET A 237 4.67 10.92 -11.50
CA MET A 237 3.99 11.73 -10.46
C MET A 237 2.51 11.95 -10.81
N ASP A 238 2.21 12.22 -12.07
CA ASP A 238 0.84 12.35 -12.55
C ASP A 238 0.09 11.01 -12.44
N GLY A 239 0.75 9.87 -12.65
CA GLY A 239 0.21 8.55 -12.38
C GLY A 239 -0.15 8.35 -10.89
N PHE A 240 0.73 8.72 -9.96
CA PHE A 240 0.40 8.65 -8.53
C PHE A 240 -0.72 9.62 -8.11
N ILE A 241 -0.85 10.78 -8.77
CA ILE A 241 -1.97 11.69 -8.54
C ILE A 241 -3.30 11.02 -8.94
N ARG A 242 -3.34 10.29 -10.05
CA ARG A 242 -4.52 9.47 -10.42
C ARG A 242 -4.86 8.48 -9.32
N GLU A 243 -3.88 7.74 -8.80
CA GLU A 243 -4.09 6.78 -7.71
C GLU A 243 -4.65 7.44 -6.45
N CYS A 244 -4.17 8.65 -6.11
CA CYS A 244 -4.74 9.42 -5.01
C CYS A 244 -6.20 9.83 -5.26
N MET A 245 -6.57 10.20 -6.49
CA MET A 245 -7.96 10.54 -6.82
C MET A 245 -8.88 9.32 -6.71
N ILE A 246 -8.40 8.15 -7.14
CA ILE A 246 -9.14 6.88 -6.99
C ILE A 246 -9.31 6.55 -5.51
N ALA A 247 -8.22 6.58 -4.73
CA ALA A 247 -8.26 6.27 -3.31
C ALA A 247 -9.14 7.25 -2.51
N GLU A 248 -9.15 8.52 -2.91
CA GLU A 248 -10.04 9.54 -2.36
C GLU A 248 -11.50 9.24 -2.71
N ALA A 249 -11.81 8.86 -3.95
CA ALA A 249 -13.16 8.42 -4.32
C ALA A 249 -13.62 7.22 -3.48
N MET A 250 -12.74 6.23 -3.27
CA MET A 250 -12.98 5.08 -2.40
C MET A 250 -13.26 5.49 -0.96
N TYR A 251 -12.45 6.40 -0.43
CA TYR A 251 -12.62 6.89 0.94
C TYR A 251 -13.96 7.59 1.13
N ARG A 252 -14.33 8.49 0.21
CA ARG A 252 -15.63 9.18 0.22
C ARG A 252 -16.77 8.19 0.11
N TRP A 253 -16.66 7.20 -0.78
CA TRP A 253 -17.65 6.14 -0.88
C TRP A 253 -17.79 5.36 0.44
N HIS A 254 -16.69 4.93 1.07
CA HIS A 254 -16.75 4.26 2.38
C HIS A 254 -17.53 5.10 3.41
N LEU A 255 -17.24 6.40 3.52
CA LEU A 255 -17.96 7.31 4.42
C LEU A 255 -19.45 7.45 4.06
N ALA A 256 -19.80 7.32 2.78
CA ALA A 256 -21.17 7.41 2.29
C ALA A 256 -22.02 6.19 2.67
N MET A 257 -21.41 5.01 2.87
CA MET A 257 -22.12 3.75 3.12
C MET A 257 -22.98 3.76 4.39
N GLY A 258 -22.69 4.65 5.35
CA GLY A 258 -23.49 4.81 6.58
C GLY A 258 -24.87 5.44 6.36
N SER A 259 -25.10 6.14 5.24
CA SER A 259 -26.38 6.76 4.92
C SER A 259 -26.54 6.99 3.42
N ALA A 260 -27.67 6.57 2.86
CA ALA A 260 -27.96 6.76 1.44
C ALA A 260 -28.13 8.24 1.02
N GLU A 261 -28.46 9.08 1.99
CA GLU A 261 -28.59 10.55 1.84
C GLU A 261 -27.27 11.28 2.14
N SER A 262 -26.18 10.54 2.38
CA SER A 262 -24.87 11.15 2.61
C SER A 262 -24.41 11.96 1.40
N PRO A 263 -23.92 13.20 1.57
CA PRO A 263 -23.32 13.97 0.48
C PRO A 263 -22.00 13.36 -0.02
N GLU A 264 -21.43 12.41 0.73
CA GLU A 264 -20.19 11.72 0.35
C GLU A 264 -20.37 10.84 -0.89
N TRP A 265 -21.60 10.41 -1.23
CA TRP A 265 -21.89 9.73 -2.49
C TRP A 265 -21.54 10.61 -3.70
N ASP A 266 -21.99 11.86 -3.67
CA ASP A 266 -21.76 12.81 -4.76
C ASP A 266 -20.28 13.23 -4.81
N ARG A 267 -19.62 13.33 -3.64
CA ARG A 267 -18.16 13.56 -3.57
C ARG A 267 -17.35 12.41 -4.14
N ALA A 268 -17.74 11.16 -3.89
CA ALA A 268 -17.07 10.00 -4.47
C ALA A 268 -17.16 10.01 -6.00
N ALA A 269 -18.36 10.26 -6.54
CA ALA A 269 -18.60 10.39 -7.98
C ALA A 269 -17.74 11.51 -8.59
N GLU A 270 -17.67 12.66 -7.92
CA GLU A 270 -16.86 13.80 -8.33
C GLU A 270 -15.36 13.48 -8.39
N TRP A 271 -14.84 12.67 -7.45
CA TRP A 271 -13.44 12.25 -7.48
C TRP A 271 -13.13 11.24 -8.57
N PHE A 272 -14.04 10.31 -8.88
CA PHE A 272 -13.89 9.46 -10.07
C PHE A 272 -13.89 10.25 -11.37
N ARG A 273 -14.76 11.26 -11.48
CA ARG A 273 -14.78 12.17 -12.62
C ARG A 273 -13.44 12.89 -12.78
N LYS A 274 -12.89 13.43 -11.69
CA LYS A 274 -11.55 14.06 -11.69
C LYS A 274 -10.45 13.09 -12.10
N ALA A 275 -10.51 11.83 -11.66
CA ALA A 275 -9.55 10.81 -12.03
C ALA A 275 -9.60 10.49 -13.54
N ALA A 276 -10.79 10.37 -14.11
CA ALA A 276 -10.98 10.19 -15.55
C ALA A 276 -10.44 11.37 -16.36
N GLU A 277 -10.79 12.61 -15.98
CA GLU A 277 -10.29 13.83 -16.62
C GLU A 277 -8.76 13.95 -16.54
N HIS A 278 -8.17 13.49 -15.43
CA HIS A 278 -6.73 13.46 -15.25
C HIS A 278 -6.06 12.44 -16.18
N VAL A 279 -6.67 11.25 -16.38
CA VAL A 279 -6.20 10.27 -17.38
C VAL A 279 -6.24 10.85 -18.79
N GLU A 280 -7.35 11.49 -19.19
CA GLU A 280 -7.43 12.16 -20.50
C GLU A 280 -6.38 13.26 -20.66
N SER A 281 -6.12 14.02 -19.59
CA SER A 281 -5.06 15.03 -19.56
C SER A 281 -3.68 14.40 -19.77
N MET A 282 -3.38 13.30 -19.06
CA MET A 282 -2.11 12.60 -19.21
C MET A 282 -1.94 12.01 -20.61
N GLN A 283 -2.99 11.43 -21.20
CA GLN A 283 -2.95 10.94 -22.59
C GLN A 283 -2.65 12.07 -23.59
N ARG A 284 -3.20 13.27 -23.37
CA ARG A 284 -2.89 14.45 -24.20
C ARG A 284 -1.45 14.94 -24.05
N VAL A 285 -0.89 14.88 -22.85
CA VAL A 285 0.46 15.41 -22.55
C VAL A 285 1.56 14.41 -22.90
N TYR A 286 1.37 13.13 -22.57
CA TYR A 286 2.39 12.08 -22.67
C TYR A 286 2.14 11.08 -23.80
N GLY A 287 0.96 11.14 -24.44
CA GLY A 287 0.54 10.24 -25.51
C GLY A 287 -0.19 8.98 -25.00
N PRO A 288 -0.87 8.25 -25.89
CA PRO A 288 -1.73 7.12 -25.53
C PRO A 288 -0.96 5.90 -25.01
N ARG A 289 0.35 5.79 -25.27
CA ARG A 289 1.17 4.69 -24.72
C ARG A 289 1.55 4.87 -23.24
N ALA A 290 1.34 6.06 -22.68
CA ALA A 290 1.71 6.36 -21.30
C ALA A 290 0.68 5.83 -20.29
N ILE A 291 -0.58 5.64 -20.71
CA ILE A 291 -1.67 5.10 -19.88
C ILE A 291 -2.58 4.24 -20.73
N ASP A 292 -2.94 3.08 -20.20
CA ASP A 292 -3.88 2.15 -20.81
C ASP A 292 -5.26 2.80 -21.09
N GLU A 293 -5.85 2.49 -22.25
CA GLU A 293 -7.17 3.00 -22.63
C GLU A 293 -8.27 2.45 -21.71
N ASP A 294 -8.04 1.27 -21.15
CA ASP A 294 -8.91 0.54 -20.24
C ASP A 294 -9.26 1.33 -18.95
N PHE A 295 -8.44 2.32 -18.56
CA PHE A 295 -8.72 3.17 -17.40
C PHE A 295 -9.97 4.03 -17.55
N LEU A 296 -10.33 4.47 -18.76
CA LEU A 296 -11.54 5.27 -18.97
C LEU A 296 -12.80 4.41 -18.85
N GLU A 297 -12.72 3.16 -19.29
CA GLU A 297 -13.78 2.17 -19.13
C GLU A 297 -13.97 1.81 -17.64
N LEU A 298 -12.87 1.69 -16.88
CA LEU A 298 -12.90 1.55 -15.41
C LEU A 298 -13.76 2.62 -14.74
N PHE A 299 -13.49 3.90 -15.01
CA PHE A 299 -14.25 4.98 -14.36
C PHE A 299 -15.73 4.98 -14.71
N THR A 300 -16.08 4.54 -15.92
CA THR A 300 -17.48 4.36 -16.32
C THR A 300 -18.16 3.31 -15.46
N HIS A 301 -17.54 2.13 -15.33
CA HIS A 301 -18.05 1.06 -14.47
C HIS A 301 -18.11 1.47 -12.99
N MET A 302 -17.08 2.15 -12.47
CA MET A 302 -17.06 2.59 -11.07
C MET A 302 -18.21 3.55 -10.74
N ARG A 303 -18.64 4.39 -11.69
CA ARG A 303 -19.80 5.25 -11.51
C ARG A 303 -21.11 4.45 -11.41
N GLU A 304 -21.32 3.47 -12.30
CA GLU A 304 -22.51 2.61 -12.27
C GLU A 304 -22.57 1.79 -10.97
N ILE A 305 -21.42 1.26 -10.54
CA ILE A 305 -21.27 0.54 -9.27
C ILE A 305 -21.61 1.46 -8.09
N LEU A 306 -21.10 2.70 -8.09
CA LEU A 306 -21.37 3.68 -7.03
C LEU A 306 -22.87 3.99 -6.93
N GLU A 307 -23.55 4.20 -8.06
CA GLU A 307 -24.99 4.42 -8.09
C GLU A 307 -25.78 3.20 -7.60
N ALA A 308 -25.38 2.00 -8.01
CA ALA A 308 -25.96 0.76 -7.51
C ALA A 308 -25.74 0.59 -6.01
N GLY A 309 -24.57 0.96 -5.49
CA GLY A 309 -24.23 0.95 -4.06
C GLY A 309 -25.11 1.91 -3.27
N ARG A 310 -25.34 3.12 -3.79
CA ARG A 310 -26.25 4.10 -3.16
C ARG A 310 -27.67 3.57 -3.07
N GLU A 311 -28.15 2.90 -4.12
CA GLU A 311 -29.48 2.28 -4.11
C GLU A 311 -29.57 1.14 -3.08
N VAL A 312 -28.52 0.32 -2.95
CA VAL A 312 -28.43 -0.67 -1.86
C VAL A 312 -28.57 0.01 -0.51
N ALA A 313 -27.83 1.11 -0.27
CA ALA A 313 -27.93 1.85 0.98
C ALA A 313 -29.36 2.38 1.23
N ARG A 314 -30.05 2.91 0.21
CA ARG A 314 -31.45 3.37 0.34
C ARG A 314 -32.38 2.23 0.73
N ARG A 315 -32.23 1.07 0.09
CA ARG A 315 -33.12 -0.08 0.29
C ARG A 315 -32.84 -0.84 1.58
N LEU A 316 -31.62 -0.82 2.10
CA LEU A 316 -31.28 -1.43 3.39
C LEU A 316 -32.13 -0.86 4.53
N ALA A 317 -32.50 0.42 4.46
CA ALA A 317 -33.38 1.08 5.42
C ALA A 317 -34.88 0.75 5.23
N SER A 318 -35.26 0.04 4.16
CA SER A 318 -36.66 -0.31 3.88
C SER A 318 -37.10 -1.60 4.61
N GLY A 319 -38.40 -1.84 4.75
CA GLY A 319 -38.95 -3.12 5.19
C GLY A 319 -39.13 -4.16 4.07
N ASP A 320 -38.77 -3.83 2.83
CA ASP A 320 -39.05 -4.62 1.63
C ASP A 320 -37.83 -5.47 1.22
N GLU A 321 -37.86 -6.75 1.58
CA GLU A 321 -36.79 -7.71 1.27
C GLU A 321 -36.62 -8.00 -0.23
N ALA A 322 -37.69 -7.90 -1.02
CA ALA A 322 -37.61 -8.09 -2.47
C ALA A 322 -36.84 -6.92 -3.10
N ALA A 323 -37.15 -5.69 -2.68
CA ALA A 323 -36.43 -4.50 -3.15
C ALA A 323 -34.96 -4.48 -2.71
N LYS A 324 -34.64 -4.92 -1.48
CA LYS A 324 -33.24 -5.09 -1.01
C LYS A 324 -32.47 -6.08 -1.87
N THR A 325 -33.11 -7.21 -2.18
CA THR A 325 -32.50 -8.27 -2.99
C THR A 325 -32.25 -7.78 -4.43
N ALA A 326 -33.22 -7.10 -5.03
CA ALA A 326 -33.06 -6.52 -6.36
C ALA A 326 -31.93 -5.48 -6.44
N ALA A 327 -31.83 -4.58 -5.45
CA ALA A 327 -30.76 -3.58 -5.40
C ALA A 327 -29.37 -4.23 -5.26
N ARG A 328 -29.24 -5.25 -4.38
CA ARG A 328 -27.99 -6.02 -4.22
C ARG A 328 -27.62 -6.74 -5.52
N LEU A 329 -28.59 -7.39 -6.18
CA LEU A 329 -28.35 -8.07 -7.46
C LEU A 329 -27.88 -7.11 -8.55
N ARG A 330 -28.43 -5.89 -8.63
CA ARG A 330 -27.92 -4.86 -9.54
C ARG A 330 -26.46 -4.54 -9.23
N TYR A 331 -26.14 -4.23 -7.97
CA TYR A 331 -24.77 -3.92 -7.55
C TYR A 331 -23.77 -5.02 -7.96
N VAL A 332 -24.15 -6.29 -7.76
CA VAL A 332 -23.32 -7.44 -8.16
C VAL A 332 -23.14 -7.51 -9.68
N ARG A 333 -24.20 -7.28 -10.45
CA ARG A 333 -24.10 -7.30 -11.91
C ARG A 333 -23.17 -6.22 -12.44
N GLU A 334 -23.19 -5.02 -11.86
CA GLU A 334 -22.25 -3.95 -12.26
C GLU A 334 -20.79 -4.31 -11.92
N MET A 335 -20.56 -4.93 -10.76
CA MET A 335 -19.24 -5.46 -10.39
C MET A 335 -18.78 -6.59 -11.33
N GLU A 336 -19.67 -7.51 -11.70
CA GLU A 336 -19.38 -8.56 -12.68
C GLU A 336 -19.09 -7.99 -14.07
N ALA A 337 -19.80 -6.93 -14.47
CA ALA A 337 -19.57 -6.26 -15.74
C ALA A 337 -18.17 -5.64 -15.81
N LEU A 338 -17.75 -4.94 -14.74
CA LEU A 338 -16.39 -4.42 -14.60
C LEU A 338 -15.34 -5.52 -14.76
N LEU A 339 -15.49 -6.64 -14.03
CA LEU A 339 -14.54 -7.75 -14.07
C LEU A 339 -14.51 -8.46 -15.44
N ARG A 340 -15.64 -8.51 -16.14
CA ARG A 340 -15.68 -9.06 -17.51
C ARG A 340 -14.99 -8.13 -18.51
N ALA A 341 -15.13 -6.83 -18.33
CA ALA A 341 -14.51 -5.83 -19.20
C ALA A 341 -12.99 -5.76 -19.00
N LEU A 342 -12.54 -5.68 -17.74
CA LEU A 342 -11.15 -5.35 -17.40
C LEU A 342 -10.34 -6.50 -16.79
N GLY A 343 -10.95 -7.68 -16.59
CA GLY A 343 -10.30 -8.81 -15.93
C GLY A 343 -10.10 -8.60 -14.43
N SER A 344 -8.98 -9.07 -13.89
CA SER A 344 -8.58 -8.71 -12.52
C SER A 344 -8.15 -7.25 -12.50
N CYS A 345 -8.72 -6.44 -11.61
CA CYS A 345 -8.29 -5.06 -11.44
C CYS A 345 -6.85 -5.01 -10.89
N GLU A 346 -5.87 -5.04 -11.79
CA GLU A 346 -4.50 -4.63 -11.49
C GLU A 346 -4.54 -3.15 -11.07
N ASN A 347 -3.76 -2.77 -10.05
CA ASN A 347 -3.72 -1.45 -9.39
C ASN A 347 -4.57 -1.24 -8.12
N GLY A 348 -4.92 -2.30 -7.39
CA GLY A 348 -5.27 -2.15 -5.97
C GLY A 348 -6.51 -1.32 -5.72
N LEU A 349 -7.56 -1.47 -6.55
CA LEU A 349 -8.87 -0.93 -6.22
C LEU A 349 -9.28 -1.49 -4.86
N VAL A 350 -9.42 -0.60 -3.88
CA VAL A 350 -9.84 -0.92 -2.53
C VAL A 350 -11.28 -1.42 -2.60
N LEU A 351 -11.44 -2.74 -2.53
CA LEU A 351 -12.73 -3.39 -2.41
C LEU A 351 -12.95 -3.74 -0.96
N GLU A 352 -13.60 -2.85 -0.20
CA GLU A 352 -14.16 -3.20 1.10
C GLU A 352 -15.67 -3.44 0.96
N PRO A 353 -16.19 -4.70 1.04
CA PRO A 353 -17.62 -4.95 1.02
C PRO A 353 -18.19 -5.35 2.40
N LEU A 354 -19.11 -4.51 2.89
CA LEU A 354 -20.44 -4.86 3.41
C LEU A 354 -20.54 -6.10 4.34
N SER A 355 -20.14 -5.98 5.61
CA SER A 355 -20.92 -6.46 6.78
C SER A 355 -20.08 -6.49 8.05
N ALA A 356 -20.56 -5.85 9.12
CA ALA A 356 -20.01 -5.95 10.47
C ALA A 356 -20.14 -7.37 11.08
N ALA A 357 -21.00 -8.24 10.52
CA ALA A 357 -21.31 -9.55 11.09
C ALA A 357 -20.21 -10.61 10.93
N LYS A 358 -19.16 -10.35 10.12
CA LYS A 358 -18.02 -11.28 9.97
C LYS A 358 -16.78 -10.88 10.78
N ARG A 359 -16.81 -9.80 11.58
CA ARG A 359 -15.67 -9.39 12.44
C ARG A 359 -15.29 -10.41 13.54
N ASP A 360 -16.19 -11.31 13.92
CA ASP A 360 -16.00 -12.20 15.07
C ASP A 360 -15.63 -13.67 14.71
N LEU A 361 -15.31 -13.98 13.45
CA LEU A 361 -15.00 -15.34 13.02
C LEU A 361 -13.50 -15.63 13.04
N SER A 362 -12.99 -16.17 14.16
CA SER A 362 -11.63 -16.71 14.25
C SER A 362 -11.55 -18.12 13.63
N LEU A 363 -10.59 -18.32 12.71
CA LEU A 363 -10.28 -19.62 12.11
C LEU A 363 -8.98 -20.17 12.69
N GLU A 364 -8.96 -21.46 13.06
CA GLU A 364 -7.75 -22.17 13.46
C GLU A 364 -7.20 -23.06 12.33
N THR A 365 -5.92 -22.87 12.02
CA THR A 365 -4.89 -23.77 11.45
C THR A 365 -5.23 -24.67 10.24
N ILE A 366 -4.57 -24.43 9.09
CA ILE A 366 -4.51 -25.35 7.93
C ILE A 366 -3.18 -26.13 7.96
N ARG A 367 -3.18 -27.39 7.51
CA ARG A 367 -1.94 -28.19 7.31
C ARG A 367 -1.74 -28.54 5.84
N ILE A 368 -0.55 -28.30 5.30
CA ILE A 368 -0.13 -28.69 3.95
C ILE A 368 1.22 -29.43 4.03
N GLY A 369 1.33 -30.59 3.38
CA GLY A 369 2.57 -31.38 3.32
C GLY A 369 3.11 -31.86 4.68
N GLY A 370 2.23 -32.12 5.65
CA GLY A 370 2.60 -32.50 7.02
C GLY A 370 3.07 -31.35 7.91
N ARG A 371 3.15 -30.11 7.39
CA ARG A 371 3.46 -28.90 8.15
C ARG A 371 2.18 -28.18 8.56
N ALA A 372 2.10 -27.79 9.83
CA ALA A 372 1.00 -26.98 10.35
C ALA A 372 1.28 -25.50 10.12
N TYR A 373 0.38 -24.84 9.40
CA TYR A 373 0.37 -23.40 9.20
C TYR A 373 -0.66 -22.81 10.17
N GLY A 374 -0.17 -22.39 11.34
CA GLY A 374 -0.98 -21.67 12.32
C GLY A 374 -1.12 -20.23 11.88
N PHE A 375 -2.26 -19.88 11.30
CA PHE A 375 -2.65 -18.49 11.09
C PHE A 375 -3.44 -18.06 12.32
N ARG A 376 -2.82 -17.28 13.21
CA ARG A 376 -3.57 -16.37 14.08
C ARG A 376 -3.63 -15.06 13.31
N ASP A 377 -4.67 -14.89 12.50
CA ASP A 377 -4.91 -13.61 11.85
C ASP A 377 -6.41 -13.29 11.90
N GLU A 378 -6.74 -12.27 12.70
CA GLU A 378 -8.10 -11.74 12.83
C GLU A 378 -8.41 -10.71 11.73
N THR A 379 -7.57 -10.60 10.68
CA THR A 379 -7.64 -9.50 9.70
C THR A 379 -7.36 -9.83 8.23
N GLU A 380 -7.05 -11.07 7.83
CA GLU A 380 -6.72 -11.38 6.42
C GLU A 380 -7.66 -12.40 5.77
N PHE A 381 -8.41 -11.96 4.74
CA PHE A 381 -8.86 -12.83 3.65
C PHE A 381 -8.45 -12.31 2.26
N ASN A 382 -7.64 -11.25 2.21
CA ASN A 382 -6.96 -10.76 1.03
C ASN A 382 -5.50 -10.54 1.42
N ASP A 383 -4.65 -11.57 1.25
CA ASP A 383 -3.32 -11.40 0.69
C ASP A 383 -2.58 -12.73 0.55
N THR A 384 -2.43 -13.19 -0.70
CA THR A 384 -1.16 -13.74 -1.21
C THR A 384 -1.21 -13.70 -2.73
N THR A 385 -0.80 -12.57 -3.31
CA THR A 385 0.06 -12.64 -4.50
C THR A 385 1.18 -11.62 -4.33
N PRO A 386 2.44 -12.05 -4.20
CA PRO A 386 3.57 -11.12 -4.13
C PRO A 386 3.65 -10.26 -5.40
N PHE A 387 3.74 -8.95 -5.22
CA PHE A 387 3.92 -7.93 -6.27
C PHE A 387 5.31 -7.93 -6.94
N ALA A 388 6.15 -8.94 -6.70
CA ALA A 388 7.44 -9.09 -7.38
C ALA A 388 7.85 -10.56 -7.36
N THR A 389 7.44 -11.32 -8.37
CA THR A 389 8.08 -12.61 -8.69
C THR A 389 7.99 -12.81 -10.19
N PRO A 390 9.06 -13.27 -10.88
CA PRO A 390 9.01 -13.52 -12.31
C PRO A 390 7.83 -14.42 -12.65
N LEU A 391 7.15 -14.13 -13.78
CA LEU A 391 6.13 -14.98 -14.41
C LEU A 391 6.75 -16.32 -14.91
N GLN A 392 7.41 -17.08 -14.03
CA GLN A 392 8.22 -18.24 -14.39
C GLN A 392 8.06 -19.46 -13.46
N SER A 393 7.03 -19.53 -12.62
CA SER A 393 6.80 -20.75 -11.84
C SER A 393 5.36 -21.24 -11.91
N ARG A 394 5.21 -22.56 -11.82
CA ARG A 394 4.01 -23.40 -11.85
C ARG A 394 3.01 -23.10 -10.70
N VAL A 395 2.78 -21.83 -10.38
CA VAL A 395 2.07 -21.40 -9.17
C VAL A 395 0.72 -20.80 -9.53
N VAL A 396 -0.33 -21.37 -8.92
CA VAL A 396 -1.71 -20.89 -8.95
C VAL A 396 -1.83 -19.59 -8.19
N ARG A 397 -2.57 -18.63 -8.76
CA ARG A 397 -3.05 -17.45 -8.04
C ARG A 397 -4.53 -17.61 -7.74
N TRP A 398 -4.93 -17.25 -6.54
CA TRP A 398 -6.29 -17.38 -6.01
C TRP A 398 -6.84 -15.99 -5.72
N GLY A 399 -8.11 -15.75 -6.03
CA GLY A 399 -8.84 -14.54 -5.62
C GLY A 399 -10.26 -14.91 -5.26
N ASN A 400 -10.76 -14.41 -4.12
CA ASN A 400 -12.13 -14.62 -3.65
C ASN A 400 -12.98 -13.39 -3.99
N PHE A 401 -14.12 -13.58 -4.64
CA PHE A 401 -15.17 -12.56 -4.77
C PHE A 401 -16.40 -12.96 -3.94
N LYS A 402 -16.85 -12.05 -3.07
CA LYS A 402 -18.14 -12.16 -2.37
C LYS A 402 -19.17 -11.21 -2.95
N PRO A 403 -20.41 -11.68 -3.18
CA PRO A 403 -21.54 -10.86 -2.77
C PRO A 403 -22.76 -11.61 -2.21
N GLY A 404 -23.37 -11.03 -1.16
CA GLY A 404 -24.81 -11.16 -0.90
C GLY A 404 -25.37 -12.52 -0.43
N PRO A 405 -26.70 -12.61 -0.20
CA PRO A 405 -27.34 -13.54 0.75
C PRO A 405 -27.37 -15.02 0.36
N GLY A 406 -26.78 -15.40 -0.78
CA GLY A 406 -26.68 -16.79 -1.24
C GLY A 406 -25.34 -17.45 -0.95
N ASP A 407 -24.47 -16.82 -0.15
CA ASP A 407 -23.07 -17.23 0.15
C ASP A 407 -22.43 -17.97 -1.02
N VAL A 408 -22.37 -17.28 -2.16
CA VAL A 408 -21.67 -17.77 -3.34
C VAL A 408 -20.23 -17.31 -3.24
N ASP A 409 -19.33 -18.21 -2.86
CA ASP A 409 -17.90 -17.95 -2.94
C ASP A 409 -17.41 -18.26 -4.35
N ARG A 410 -16.82 -17.26 -4.99
CA ARG A 410 -16.25 -17.39 -6.34
C ARG A 410 -14.74 -17.31 -6.27
N TYR A 411 -14.09 -18.36 -6.74
CA TYR A 411 -12.64 -18.49 -6.84
C TYR A 411 -12.21 -18.39 -8.30
N MET A 412 -11.01 -17.88 -8.55
CA MET A 412 -10.43 -17.85 -9.89
C MET A 412 -9.07 -18.54 -9.91
N VAL A 413 -8.86 -19.38 -10.91
CA VAL A 413 -7.62 -20.11 -11.20
C VAL A 413 -7.08 -19.61 -12.52
N PHE A 414 -5.93 -18.95 -12.51
CA PHE A 414 -5.31 -18.46 -13.74
C PHE A 414 -4.36 -19.47 -14.37
N LEU A 415 -4.57 -19.76 -15.66
CA LEU A 415 -3.67 -20.53 -16.50
C LEU A 415 -3.02 -19.63 -17.56
N ARG A 416 -1.69 -19.62 -17.60
CA ARG A 416 -0.92 -18.76 -18.51
C ARG A 416 -1.14 -19.18 -19.97
N GLY A 417 -1.17 -18.18 -20.86
CA GLY A 417 -0.98 -18.34 -22.30
C GLY A 417 0.39 -18.90 -22.66
N PRO A 418 0.50 -19.63 -23.79
CA PRO A 418 1.79 -19.87 -24.39
C PRO A 418 2.48 -18.53 -24.70
N ASP A 419 3.82 -18.50 -24.71
CA ASP A 419 4.55 -17.37 -25.29
C ASP A 419 4.18 -17.23 -26.77
N ALA A 420 4.49 -16.09 -27.40
CA ALA A 420 4.03 -15.70 -28.75
C ALA A 420 4.29 -16.72 -29.89
N HIS A 421 4.93 -17.85 -29.60
CA HIS A 421 5.28 -18.93 -30.52
C HIS A 421 4.81 -20.33 -30.09
N ASP A 422 4.17 -20.52 -28.93
CA ASP A 422 3.74 -21.85 -28.45
C ASP A 422 2.22 -22.07 -28.61
N THR A 423 1.81 -23.34 -28.71
CA THR A 423 0.40 -23.76 -28.63
C THR A 423 0.06 -24.18 -27.21
N PHE A 424 -1.07 -23.73 -26.66
CA PHE A 424 -1.51 -24.13 -25.32
C PHE A 424 -1.78 -25.64 -25.26
N GLU A 425 -1.05 -26.36 -24.42
CA GLU A 425 -1.30 -27.77 -24.14
C GLU A 425 -2.47 -27.93 -23.16
N GLU A 426 -3.38 -28.86 -23.44
CA GLU A 426 -4.45 -29.18 -22.50
C GLU A 426 -3.85 -29.69 -21.17
N ARG A 427 -4.39 -29.21 -20.04
CA ARG A 427 -3.97 -29.60 -18.70
C ARG A 427 -5.16 -30.12 -17.91
N THR A 428 -4.94 -31.15 -17.09
CA THR A 428 -5.96 -31.61 -16.15
C THR A 428 -5.75 -30.87 -14.83
N VAL A 429 -6.82 -30.27 -14.33
CA VAL A 429 -6.83 -29.53 -13.07
C VAL A 429 -7.79 -30.23 -12.12
N THR A 430 -7.29 -30.64 -10.96
CA THR A 430 -8.08 -31.31 -9.93
C THR A 430 -8.45 -30.33 -8.84
N VAL A 431 -9.74 -30.02 -8.70
CA VAL A 431 -10.27 -29.16 -7.63
C VAL A 431 -10.60 -30.03 -6.41
N GLY A 432 -10.06 -29.68 -5.26
CA GLY A 432 -10.41 -30.27 -3.97
C GLY A 432 -11.31 -29.35 -3.15
N VAL A 433 -12.33 -29.90 -2.52
CA VAL A 433 -13.27 -29.16 -1.66
C VAL A 433 -13.36 -29.89 -0.33
N LYS A 434 -13.00 -29.20 0.74
CA LYS A 434 -13.10 -29.69 2.12
C LYS A 434 -14.22 -28.93 2.82
N ARG A 435 -15.25 -29.60 3.30
CA ARG A 435 -16.44 -29.02 3.92
C ARG A 435 -16.72 -29.64 5.29
N ILE A 436 -16.97 -28.82 6.29
CA ILE A 436 -17.33 -29.17 7.67
C ILE A 436 -18.74 -28.63 7.93
N GLY A 437 -19.62 -29.45 8.51
CA GLY A 437 -20.98 -29.04 8.95
C GLY A 437 -22.09 -29.88 8.32
N GLN A 438 -23.28 -29.33 8.15
CA GLN A 438 -24.42 -30.03 7.53
C GLN A 438 -24.86 -29.45 6.18
N LEU A 439 -24.42 -28.24 5.82
CA LEU A 439 -24.86 -27.57 4.60
C LEU A 439 -24.34 -28.30 3.34
N PRO A 440 -25.21 -28.75 2.43
CA PRO A 440 -24.77 -29.29 1.15
C PRO A 440 -24.39 -28.15 0.21
N LEU A 441 -23.25 -28.31 -0.47
CA LEU A 441 -22.70 -27.34 -1.41
C LEU A 441 -22.79 -27.84 -2.85
N ARG A 442 -22.84 -26.92 -3.80
CA ARG A 442 -22.70 -27.14 -5.23
C ARG A 442 -21.51 -26.33 -5.71
N VAL A 443 -20.54 -27.02 -6.29
CA VAL A 443 -19.35 -26.44 -6.87
C VAL A 443 -19.45 -26.51 -8.39
N ARG A 444 -19.17 -25.41 -9.08
CA ARG A 444 -19.22 -25.31 -10.54
C ARG A 444 -17.92 -24.72 -11.05
N VAL A 445 -17.40 -25.25 -12.14
CA VAL A 445 -16.20 -24.73 -12.79
C VAL A 445 -16.57 -24.20 -14.16
N TYR A 446 -16.09 -23.01 -14.49
CA TYR A 446 -16.29 -22.36 -15.78
C TYR A 446 -14.94 -22.11 -16.43
N ASP A 447 -14.91 -22.21 -17.75
CA ASP A 447 -13.74 -21.84 -18.55
C ASP A 447 -13.60 -20.29 -18.65
N PRO A 448 -12.51 -19.79 -19.24
CA PRO A 448 -12.28 -18.35 -19.40
C PRO A 448 -13.30 -17.59 -20.24
N GLN A 449 -14.20 -18.29 -20.95
CA GLN A 449 -15.27 -17.72 -21.76
C GLN A 449 -16.61 -17.84 -21.02
N GLY A 450 -16.61 -18.36 -19.79
CA GLY A 450 -17.78 -18.55 -18.94
C GLY A 450 -18.60 -19.80 -19.27
N VAL A 451 -18.07 -20.76 -20.04
CA VAL A 451 -18.76 -22.03 -20.31
C VAL A 451 -18.56 -22.96 -19.11
N LEU A 452 -19.66 -23.52 -18.62
CA LEU A 452 -19.62 -24.51 -17.53
C LEU A 452 -18.89 -25.77 -18.00
N LEU A 453 -17.80 -26.10 -17.32
CA LEU A 453 -17.00 -27.31 -17.54
C LEU A 453 -17.42 -28.46 -16.63
N GLU A 454 -17.67 -28.17 -15.35
CA GLU A 454 -17.95 -29.17 -14.33
C GLU A 454 -18.97 -28.62 -13.30
N SER A 455 -19.82 -29.48 -12.75
CA SER A 455 -20.73 -29.14 -11.65
C SER A 455 -20.87 -30.35 -10.73
N ARG A 456 -20.48 -30.20 -9.47
CA ARG A 456 -20.52 -31.27 -8.48
C ARG A 456 -21.13 -30.80 -7.17
N ASP A 457 -21.96 -31.64 -6.58
CA ASP A 457 -22.53 -31.42 -5.26
C ASP A 457 -21.65 -32.09 -4.20
N VAL A 458 -21.30 -31.37 -3.13
CA VAL A 458 -20.37 -31.78 -2.08
C VAL A 458 -21.09 -31.74 -0.73
N GLY A 459 -21.10 -32.88 -0.02
CA GLY A 459 -21.70 -33.00 1.32
C GLY A 459 -23.16 -33.47 1.37
N GLY A 460 -23.87 -33.14 2.45
CA GLY A 460 -25.26 -33.55 2.73
C GLY A 460 -25.47 -34.42 3.99
N THR A 461 -24.41 -34.68 4.75
CA THR A 461 -24.44 -35.37 6.06
C THR A 461 -23.57 -34.65 7.08
N GLU A 462 -23.85 -34.88 8.37
CA GLU A 462 -23.15 -34.26 9.50
C GLU A 462 -21.68 -34.72 9.57
N GLY A 463 -20.73 -33.77 9.58
CA GLY A 463 -19.29 -34.08 9.74
C GLY A 463 -18.36 -33.35 8.77
N GLU A 464 -17.12 -33.85 8.62
CA GLU A 464 -16.14 -33.35 7.65
C GLU A 464 -16.21 -34.20 6.37
N THR A 465 -16.29 -33.55 5.21
CA THR A 465 -16.32 -34.15 3.88
C THR A 465 -15.21 -33.54 3.05
N SER A 466 -14.38 -34.37 2.41
CA SER A 466 -13.33 -33.89 1.49
C SER A 466 -13.50 -34.60 0.16
N GLU A 467 -13.79 -33.84 -0.88
CA GLU A 467 -14.01 -34.36 -2.23
C GLU A 467 -13.04 -33.72 -3.21
N THR A 468 -12.65 -34.45 -4.25
CA THR A 468 -11.87 -33.89 -5.35
C THR A 468 -12.53 -34.25 -6.67
N PHE A 469 -12.37 -33.39 -7.68
CA PHE A 469 -12.85 -33.65 -9.01
C PHE A 469 -11.99 -32.94 -10.07
N PRO A 470 -11.68 -33.61 -11.19
CA PRO A 470 -10.88 -33.04 -12.27
C PRO A 470 -11.73 -32.26 -13.28
N PHE A 471 -11.13 -31.28 -13.94
CA PHE A 471 -11.60 -30.69 -15.19
C PHE A 471 -10.43 -30.51 -16.17
N THR A 472 -10.72 -30.51 -17.48
CA THR A 472 -9.71 -30.27 -18.52
C THR A 472 -9.67 -28.80 -18.92
N ALA A 473 -8.55 -28.14 -18.66
CA ALA A 473 -8.26 -26.82 -19.17
C ALA A 473 -7.73 -26.92 -20.60
N ARG A 474 -8.48 -26.36 -21.57
CA ARG A 474 -8.15 -26.45 -23.01
C ARG A 474 -7.57 -25.17 -23.61
N ARG A 475 -7.52 -24.10 -22.81
CA ARG A 475 -7.10 -22.77 -23.26
C ARG A 475 -6.53 -21.97 -22.08
N PRO A 476 -5.71 -20.96 -22.35
CA PRO A 476 -5.25 -20.06 -21.31
C PRO A 476 -6.34 -19.08 -20.86
N GLY A 477 -6.18 -18.54 -19.66
CA GLY A 477 -7.10 -17.58 -19.05
C GLY A 477 -7.52 -17.95 -17.63
N GLY A 478 -8.42 -17.14 -17.06
CA GLY A 478 -8.98 -17.37 -15.72
C GLY A 478 -10.13 -18.37 -15.76
N TYR A 479 -10.00 -19.49 -15.06
CA TYR A 479 -11.07 -20.46 -14.83
C TYR A 479 -11.76 -20.10 -13.52
N THR A 480 -13.09 -20.05 -13.54
CA THR A 480 -13.88 -19.60 -12.39
C THR A 480 -14.48 -20.80 -11.68
N ILE A 481 -14.37 -20.87 -10.36
CA ILE A 481 -14.97 -21.91 -9.52
C ILE A 481 -16.01 -21.25 -8.61
N ASP A 482 -17.28 -21.57 -8.80
CA ASP A 482 -18.38 -21.09 -7.97
C ASP A 482 -18.75 -22.16 -6.94
N VAL A 483 -18.82 -21.80 -5.67
CA VAL A 483 -19.36 -22.64 -4.60
C VAL A 483 -20.58 -21.98 -4.02
N ARG A 484 -21.67 -22.73 -3.90
CA ARG A 484 -22.96 -22.23 -3.38
C ARG A 484 -23.71 -23.32 -2.62
N PRO A 485 -24.61 -22.98 -1.68
CA PRO A 485 -25.52 -23.96 -1.09
C PRO A 485 -26.44 -24.58 -2.15
N ILE A 486 -26.81 -25.85 -2.00
CA ILE A 486 -27.74 -26.51 -2.94
C ILE A 486 -29.16 -25.92 -2.82
N ASP A 487 -29.63 -25.72 -1.57
CA ASP A 487 -31.02 -25.36 -1.26
C ASP A 487 -31.20 -23.90 -0.82
N GLU A 488 -30.15 -23.07 -0.92
CA GLU A 488 -30.15 -21.63 -0.58
C GLU A 488 -30.94 -21.29 0.71
N PRO A 489 -30.50 -21.78 1.90
CA PRO A 489 -31.25 -21.58 3.13
C PRO A 489 -31.31 -20.10 3.53
N ALA A 490 -32.44 -19.68 4.09
CA ALA A 490 -32.65 -18.29 4.55
C ALA A 490 -31.65 -17.85 5.65
N VAL A 491 -31.07 -18.80 6.39
CA VAL A 491 -30.04 -18.58 7.41
C VAL A 491 -29.02 -19.73 7.33
N LEU A 492 -27.72 -19.42 7.26
CA LEU A 492 -26.66 -20.42 7.25
C LEU A 492 -26.52 -21.09 8.63
N PRO A 493 -26.32 -22.42 8.70
CA PRO A 493 -25.98 -23.11 9.93
C PRO A 493 -24.64 -22.57 10.50
N PRO A 494 -24.58 -22.21 11.80
CA PRO A 494 -23.40 -21.57 12.41
C PRO A 494 -22.16 -22.47 12.47
N ASP A 495 -22.30 -23.77 12.18
CA ASP A 495 -21.25 -24.78 12.13
C ASP A 495 -20.64 -25.01 10.72
N THR A 496 -21.14 -24.30 9.69
CA THR A 496 -20.69 -24.51 8.31
C THR A 496 -19.32 -23.88 8.07
N ARG A 497 -18.34 -24.68 7.62
CA ARG A 497 -17.03 -24.23 7.15
C ARG A 497 -16.66 -24.98 5.88
N TYR A 498 -15.96 -24.37 4.93
CA TYR A 498 -15.35 -25.10 3.83
C TYR A 498 -14.10 -24.41 3.30
N GLY A 499 -13.29 -25.13 2.51
CA GLY A 499 -12.09 -24.64 1.85
C GLY A 499 -11.91 -25.35 0.51
N ILE A 500 -11.21 -24.68 -0.41
CA ILE A 500 -10.95 -25.18 -1.77
C ILE A 500 -9.45 -25.25 -2.04
N GLY A 501 -9.03 -26.34 -2.68
CA GLY A 501 -7.71 -26.56 -3.24
C GLY A 501 -7.81 -26.89 -4.74
N ALA A 502 -6.70 -26.81 -5.46
CA ALA A 502 -6.60 -27.08 -6.89
C ALA A 502 -5.17 -27.53 -7.17
N GLU A 503 -5.03 -28.72 -7.76
CA GLU A 503 -3.76 -29.36 -8.09
C GLU A 503 -3.69 -29.64 -9.60
N PHE A 504 -2.50 -29.64 -10.18
CA PHE A 504 -2.27 -29.79 -11.63
C PHE A 504 -1.43 -31.05 -11.85
N GLU A 505 -1.80 -31.84 -12.85
CA GLU A 505 -0.98 -32.91 -13.41
C GLU A 505 -0.38 -32.52 -14.77
#